data_AF-A0A1N6PHI6-F1
#
_entry.id   AF-A0A1N6PHI6-F1
#
_cell.length_a   1.000
_cell.length_b   1.000
_cell.length_c   1.000
_cell.angle_alpha   90.00
_cell.angle_beta   90.00
_cell.angle_gamma   90.00
#
_symmetry.space_group_name_H-M   'P 1'
#
loop_
_entity.id
_entity.type
_entity.pdbx_description
1 polymer ?
#
loop_
_entity_poly.entity_id
_entity_poly.type
_entity_poly.pdbx_seq_one_letter_code
_entity_poly.pdbx_strand_id
1 'polypeptide(L)'
;MKSKIILAASLSVSLLACAQGTPKVNHKKHTVPSNSRAKPKFVNAEDPICNMPTEPYMKDTAIYKNKMYGFCSTYCRDVFKKNPEKYAQK
;
A
#
# COMPACT_ATOMS: atom_id res chain seq x y z
N MET A 1 -51.45 15.60 -53.98
CA MET A 1 -50.22 15.90 -54.75
C MET A 1 -49.49 17.07 -54.10
N LYS A 2 -48.17 16.91 -53.92
CA LYS A 2 -47.13 17.96 -53.77
C LYS A 2 -46.86 18.50 -52.36
N SER A 3 -45.97 17.77 -51.69
CA SER A 3 -45.04 18.20 -50.64
C SER A 3 -44.30 19.51 -50.96
N LYS A 4 -44.05 20.35 -49.93
CA LYS A 4 -42.80 21.12 -49.63
C LYS A 4 -42.84 21.48 -48.13
N ILE A 5 -42.14 20.76 -47.25
CA ILE A 5 -40.80 21.01 -46.70
C ILE A 5 -40.54 22.47 -46.27
N ILE A 6 -40.06 22.59 -45.02
CA ILE A 6 -39.18 23.58 -44.39
C ILE A 6 -39.88 24.31 -43.22
N LEU A 7 -39.50 23.99 -41.98
CA LEU A 7 -38.75 24.94 -41.14
C LEU A 7 -38.19 24.28 -39.87
N ALA A 8 -36.84 24.32 -39.81
CA ALA A 8 -36.00 24.51 -38.64
C ALA A 8 -36.15 23.56 -37.44
N ALA A 9 -35.23 22.60 -37.41
CA ALA A 9 -34.82 21.82 -36.25
C ALA A 9 -34.42 22.74 -35.07
N SER A 10 -35.08 22.54 -33.94
CA SER A 10 -34.76 23.19 -32.67
C SER A 10 -33.67 22.43 -31.92
N LEU A 11 -32.52 23.11 -31.83
CA LEU A 11 -31.59 23.21 -30.70
C LEU A 11 -31.34 21.96 -29.85
N SER A 12 -30.16 21.38 -30.09
CA SER A 12 -29.08 21.27 -29.10
C SER A 12 -29.48 21.22 -27.61
N VAL A 13 -29.44 20.03 -27.01
CA VAL A 13 -29.08 19.91 -25.59
C VAL A 13 -27.94 18.92 -25.44
N SER A 14 -26.87 19.48 -24.86
CA SER A 14 -25.55 18.95 -24.64
C SER A 14 -25.50 17.73 -23.73
N LEU A 15 -24.56 16.83 -24.06
CA LEU A 15 -23.60 16.15 -23.18
C LEU A 15 -24.02 15.93 -21.71
N LEU A 16 -24.29 14.69 -21.33
CA LEU A 16 -23.92 14.22 -19.99
C LEU A 16 -23.16 12.89 -20.10
N ALA A 17 -21.85 13.00 -19.86
CA ALA A 17 -20.92 11.90 -19.80
C ALA A 17 -21.22 10.98 -18.60
N CYS A 18 -21.50 9.70 -18.85
CA CYS A 18 -21.44 8.68 -17.80
C CYS A 18 -19.98 8.29 -17.59
N ALA A 19 -19.27 9.05 -16.74
CA ALA A 19 -18.03 8.61 -16.14
C ALA A 19 -18.32 7.39 -15.25
N GLN A 20 -17.97 6.21 -15.74
CA GLN A 20 -18.03 4.98 -14.96
C GLN A 20 -17.03 5.11 -13.81
N GLY A 21 -17.55 5.31 -12.61
CA GLY A 21 -16.76 5.39 -11.39
C GLY A 21 -15.91 4.14 -11.23
N THR A 22 -14.60 4.31 -11.35
CA THR A 22 -13.63 3.28 -10.98
C THR A 22 -13.79 2.96 -9.49
N PRO A 23 -13.81 1.69 -9.07
CA PRO A 23 -13.86 1.33 -7.66
C PRO A 23 -12.63 1.90 -6.96
N LYS A 24 -12.86 2.86 -6.07
CA LYS A 24 -11.85 3.43 -5.18
C LYS A 24 -11.47 2.35 -4.16
N VAL A 25 -10.48 1.51 -4.50
CA VAL A 25 -9.87 0.60 -3.54
C VAL A 25 -9.32 1.43 -2.39
N ASN A 26 -9.96 1.26 -1.23
CA ASN A 26 -9.61 1.97 -0.01
C ASN A 26 -8.36 1.32 0.56
N HIS A 27 -7.19 1.67 0.02
CA HIS A 27 -5.94 1.40 0.70
C HIS A 27 -5.97 2.21 1.99
N LYS A 28 -6.31 1.57 3.10
CA LYS A 28 -5.99 2.08 4.43
C LYS A 28 -4.47 2.21 4.48
N LYS A 29 -3.96 3.36 4.05
CA LYS A 29 -2.61 3.80 4.37
C LYS A 29 -2.60 3.91 5.88
N HIS A 30 -1.94 2.97 6.54
CA HIS A 30 -1.46 3.19 7.89
C HIS A 30 -0.51 4.39 7.82
N THR A 31 -1.06 5.57 8.05
CA THR A 31 -0.30 6.80 8.24
C THR A 31 0.36 6.68 9.61
N VAL A 32 1.56 6.10 9.64
CA VAL A 32 2.41 6.18 10.82
C VAL A 32 2.86 7.65 10.95
N PRO A 33 2.61 8.32 12.09
CA PRO A 33 2.95 9.72 12.25
C PRO A 33 4.46 9.91 12.21
N SER A 34 4.88 10.77 11.29
CA SER A 34 6.25 11.28 11.15
C SER A 34 6.56 12.20 12.32
N ASN A 35 7.45 11.78 13.22
CA ASN A 35 8.21 12.71 14.04
C ASN A 35 9.69 12.26 14.09
N SER A 36 10.55 13.20 13.78
CA SER A 36 11.96 13.06 13.41
C SER A 36 12.89 13.10 14.62
N ARG A 37 13.74 12.08 14.80
CA ARG A 37 15.19 12.12 15.17
C ARG A 37 15.73 10.70 15.46
N ALA A 38 16.62 10.25 14.57
CA ALA A 38 17.71 9.26 14.71
C ALA A 38 17.48 7.88 15.38
N LYS A 39 17.42 6.83 14.50
CA LYS A 39 17.72 5.37 14.61
C LYS A 39 17.26 4.60 15.88
N PRO A 40 16.66 3.40 15.76
CA PRO A 40 17.03 2.34 14.80
C PRO A 40 15.89 2.01 13.83
N LYS A 41 16.25 1.77 12.56
CA LYS A 41 15.24 1.38 11.58
C LYS A 41 14.76 -0.05 11.80
N PHE A 42 15.65 -0.93 12.27
CA PHE A 42 15.36 -2.27 12.77
C PHE A 42 16.40 -2.64 13.84
N VAL A 43 16.08 -3.54 14.75
CA VAL A 43 17.01 -4.02 15.80
C VAL A 43 17.97 -5.09 15.28
N ASN A 44 17.63 -5.74 14.17
CA ASN A 44 18.43 -6.78 13.54
C ASN A 44 19.22 -6.19 12.37
N ALA A 45 20.50 -6.59 12.27
CA ALA A 45 21.36 -6.25 11.13
C ALA A 45 21.12 -7.17 9.93
N GLU A 46 20.68 -8.41 10.20
CA GLU A 46 20.37 -9.43 9.21
C GLU A 46 19.00 -10.02 9.49
N ASP A 47 18.32 -10.51 8.45
CA ASP A 47 17.07 -11.25 8.58
C ASP A 47 17.33 -12.54 9.38
N PRO A 48 16.69 -12.74 10.55
CA PRO A 48 16.91 -13.92 11.39
C PRO A 48 16.51 -15.25 10.75
N ILE A 49 15.81 -15.23 9.60
CA ILE A 49 15.35 -16.43 8.90
C ILE A 49 16.33 -16.86 7.81
N CYS A 50 16.87 -15.92 7.03
CA CYS A 50 17.66 -16.21 5.83
C CYS A 50 19.05 -15.54 5.82
N ASN A 51 19.41 -14.81 6.87
CA ASN A 51 20.69 -14.11 7.02
C ASN A 51 20.99 -13.08 5.94
N MET A 52 19.97 -12.60 5.21
CA MET A 52 20.15 -11.48 4.29
C MET A 52 20.30 -10.16 5.05
N PRO A 53 21.14 -9.23 4.58
CA PRO A 53 21.33 -7.95 5.24
C PRO A 53 20.02 -7.16 5.30
N THR A 54 19.75 -6.59 6.47
CA THR A 54 18.55 -5.78 6.70
C THR A 54 18.80 -4.37 6.21
N GLU A 55 17.92 -3.88 5.35
CA GLU A 55 18.04 -2.56 4.76
C GLU A 55 17.22 -1.52 5.54
N PRO A 56 17.61 -0.23 5.49
CA PRO A 56 16.91 0.84 6.19
C PRO A 56 15.46 1.09 5.69
N TYR A 57 15.06 0.52 4.57
CA TYR A 57 13.80 0.85 3.90
C TYR A 57 12.91 -0.38 3.68
N MET A 58 13.19 -1.47 4.40
CA MET A 58 12.37 -2.67 4.33
C MET A 58 10.93 -2.38 4.75
N LYS A 59 9.99 -2.83 3.93
CA LYS A 59 8.54 -2.70 4.18
C LYS A 59 8.02 -3.84 5.05
N ASP A 60 8.66 -5.00 4.95
CA ASP A 60 8.31 -6.19 5.72
C ASP A 60 8.95 -6.11 7.10
N THR A 61 8.12 -5.81 8.09
CA THR A 61 8.56 -5.53 9.45
C THR A 61 7.63 -6.20 10.46
N ALA A 62 8.14 -6.48 11.67
CA ALA A 62 7.34 -6.98 12.78
C ALA A 62 7.84 -6.39 14.10
N ILE A 63 6.92 -6.06 14.99
CA ILE A 63 7.24 -5.62 16.36
C ILE A 63 7.17 -6.84 17.27
N TYR A 64 8.23 -7.08 18.04
CA TYR A 64 8.30 -8.13 19.05
C TYR A 64 9.07 -7.61 20.27
N LYS A 65 8.48 -7.70 21.48
CA LYS A 65 9.07 -7.18 22.74
C LYS A 65 9.53 -5.72 22.64
N ASN A 66 8.68 -4.83 22.08
CA ASN A 66 8.99 -3.43 21.81
C ASN A 66 10.20 -3.18 20.87
N LYS A 67 10.73 -4.23 20.24
CA LYS A 67 11.78 -4.14 19.23
C LYS A 67 11.17 -4.30 17.84
N MET A 68 11.59 -3.47 16.89
CA MET A 68 11.14 -3.53 15.50
C MET A 68 12.14 -4.33 14.67
N TYR A 69 11.70 -5.40 14.04
CA TYR A 69 12.50 -6.28 13.18
C TYR A 69 12.18 -6.03 11.71
N GLY A 70 13.21 -6.07 10.86
CA GLY A 70 13.11 -5.96 9.41
C GLY A 70 13.38 -7.30 8.73
N PHE A 71 12.65 -7.59 7.66
CA PHE A 71 12.72 -8.86 6.95
C PHE A 71 12.89 -8.63 5.45
N CYS A 72 13.64 -9.53 4.81
CA CYS A 72 13.92 -9.45 3.39
C CYS A 72 12.69 -9.73 2.52
N SER A 73 11.67 -10.37 3.11
CA SER A 73 10.42 -10.75 2.43
C SER A 73 9.28 -10.95 3.42
N THR A 74 8.05 -10.86 2.92
CA THR A 74 6.83 -11.25 3.63
C THR A 74 6.94 -12.64 4.26
N TYR A 75 7.54 -13.60 3.54
CA TYR A 75 7.70 -14.97 4.01
C TYR A 75 8.53 -15.03 5.30
N CYS A 76 9.69 -14.35 5.34
CA CYS A 76 10.57 -14.34 6.51
C CYS A 76 9.88 -13.70 7.73
N ARG A 77 9.15 -12.60 7.51
CA ARG A 77 8.31 -11.97 8.54
C ARG A 77 7.27 -12.93 9.11
N ASP A 78 6.61 -13.72 8.26
CA ASP A 78 5.54 -14.62 8.69
C ASP A 78 6.09 -15.85 9.42
N VAL A 79 7.25 -16.37 9.00
CA VAL A 79 7.98 -17.42 9.74
C VAL A 79 8.40 -16.91 11.12
N PHE A 80 8.94 -15.69 11.19
CA PHE A 80 9.29 -15.04 12.46
C PHE A 80 8.08 -14.90 13.37
N LYS A 81 6.93 -14.43 12.87
CA LYS A 81 5.69 -14.27 13.65
C LYS A 81 5.15 -15.59 14.23
N LYS A 82 5.40 -16.73 13.58
CA LYS A 82 5.00 -18.05 14.10
C LYS A 82 5.81 -18.48 15.31
N ASN A 83 7.10 -18.17 15.34
CA ASN A 83 8.01 -18.59 16.44
C ASN A 83 9.03 -17.49 16.77
N PRO A 84 8.59 -16.31 17.24
CA PRO A 84 9.48 -15.16 17.41
C PRO A 84 10.52 -15.41 18.50
N GLU A 85 10.23 -16.22 19.52
CA GLU A 85 11.17 -16.58 20.58
C GLU A 85 12.42 -17.31 20.07
N LYS A 86 12.28 -18.09 18.98
CA LYS A 86 13.38 -18.84 18.38
C LYS A 86 14.32 -17.93 17.58
N TYR A 87 13.78 -16.88 16.97
CA TYR A 87 14.49 -16.05 15.99
C TYR A 87 14.82 -14.64 16.49
N ALA A 88 14.18 -14.18 17.56
CA ALA A 88 14.46 -12.88 18.16
C ALA A 88 15.87 -12.88 18.74
N GLN A 89 16.74 -12.05 18.15
CA GLN A 89 18.08 -11.80 18.68
C GLN A 89 17.95 -11.01 19.99
N LYS A 90 18.69 -11.43 21.03
CA LYS A 90 18.66 -10.80 22.36
C LYS A 90 19.16 -9.35 22.30
#